data_AF-A0A8J4J872-F1
#
_entry.id   AF-A0A8J4J872-F1
#
_cell.length_a   1.000
_cell.length_b   1.000
_cell.length_c   1.000
_cell.angle_alpha   90.00
_cell.angle_beta   90.00
_cell.angle_gamma   90.00
#
_symmetry.space_group_name_H-M   'P 1'
#
loop_
_entity.id
_entity.type
_entity.pdbx_description
1 polymer ?
#
loop_
_entity_poly.entity_id
_entity_poly.type
_entity_poly.pdbx_seq_one_letter_code
_entity_poly.pdbx_strand_id
1 'polypeptide(L)'
;VSISDEPETLYKRLSLLVKGHDKAVLDSYEYFAVLAAKELGISVEKVHKPPKKIERLTLLKSVHIYKKHRVQYEMRTHYMCLELKYLTSSTAAVYLEYVQRNLPEGVAMEVKKTKIEKIPEHIQEPVWDTLPQVEENEVKS
;
A
#
# COMPACT_ATOMS: atom_id res chain seq x y z
N VAL A 1 9.51 -21.56 -17.10
CA VAL A 1 9.76 -20.48 -16.12
C VAL A 1 10.89 -19.64 -16.68
N SER A 2 10.65 -18.37 -16.99
CA SER A 2 11.72 -17.45 -17.41
C SER A 2 12.49 -17.04 -16.16
N ILE A 3 13.64 -17.67 -15.94
CA ILE A 3 14.53 -17.35 -14.84
C ILE A 3 15.55 -16.34 -15.37
N SER A 4 15.57 -15.15 -14.79
CA SER A 4 16.58 -14.12 -15.05
C SER A 4 17.74 -14.25 -14.06
N ASP A 5 18.94 -13.83 -14.46
CA ASP A 5 20.14 -13.88 -13.61
C ASP A 5 20.17 -12.78 -12.53
N GLU A 6 19.32 -11.75 -12.65
CA GLU A 6 19.23 -10.68 -11.66
C GLU A 6 18.58 -11.15 -10.34
N PRO A 7 19.09 -10.71 -9.18
CA PRO A 7 18.51 -11.07 -7.90
C PRO A 7 17.11 -10.48 -7.72
N GLU A 8 16.17 -11.28 -7.22
CA GLU A 8 14.80 -10.81 -7.00
C GLU A 8 14.72 -9.76 -5.88
N THR A 9 13.89 -8.73 -6.10
CA THR A 9 13.51 -7.79 -5.05
C THR A 9 12.64 -8.49 -4.00
N LEU A 10 12.96 -8.27 -2.72
CA LEU A 10 12.20 -8.81 -1.60
C LEU A 10 11.30 -7.75 -0.97
N TYR A 11 10.10 -8.16 -0.56
CA TYR A 11 9.16 -7.31 0.17
C TYR A 11 8.98 -7.83 1.60
N LYS A 12 9.23 -6.96 2.58
CA LYS A 12 8.98 -7.24 4.00
C LYS A 12 7.49 -7.35 4.25
N ARG A 13 6.74 -6.40 3.70
CA ARG A 13 5.29 -6.28 3.84
C ARG A 13 4.67 -5.75 2.55
N LEU A 14 3.54 -6.33 2.17
CA LEU A 14 2.65 -5.82 1.13
C LEU A 14 1.31 -5.51 1.79
N SER A 15 0.91 -4.23 1.78
CA SER A 15 -0.36 -3.78 2.34
C SER A 15 -1.32 -3.42 1.21
N LEU A 16 -2.45 -4.12 1.17
CA LEU A 16 -3.55 -3.86 0.23
C LEU A 16 -4.67 -3.16 0.98
N LEU A 17 -4.92 -1.90 0.63
CA LEU A 17 -6.02 -1.13 1.16
C LEU A 17 -7.09 -1.01 0.09
N VAL A 18 -8.22 -1.65 0.33
CA VAL A 18 -9.36 -1.72 -0.57
C VAL A 18 -10.46 -0.80 -0.05
N LYS A 19 -11.00 0.05 -0.92
CA LYS A 19 -12.02 1.07 -0.64
C LYS A 19 -13.27 0.74 -1.45
N GLY A 20 -14.43 0.73 -0.83
CA GLY A 20 -15.70 0.47 -1.52
C GLY A 20 -16.89 1.13 -0.85
N HIS A 21 -17.99 1.27 -1.58
CA HIS A 21 -19.22 1.85 -1.05
C HIS A 21 -20.15 0.82 -0.39
N ASP A 22 -20.12 -0.43 -0.88
CA ASP A 22 -20.86 -1.54 -0.28
C ASP A 22 -19.96 -2.40 0.60
N LYS A 23 -20.42 -2.68 1.81
CA LYS A 23 -19.74 -3.56 2.75
C LYS A 23 -19.81 -5.02 2.32
N ALA A 24 -20.95 -5.48 1.78
CA ALA A 24 -21.12 -6.89 1.42
C ALA A 24 -20.14 -7.32 0.32
N VAL A 25 -19.92 -6.45 -0.66
CA VAL A 25 -18.91 -6.64 -1.72
C VAL A 25 -17.51 -6.74 -1.13
N LEU A 26 -17.13 -5.84 -0.21
CA LEU A 26 -15.82 -5.90 0.45
C LEU A 26 -15.64 -7.18 1.28
N ASP A 27 -16.67 -7.62 2.00
CA ASP A 27 -16.63 -8.86 2.79
C ASP A 27 -16.46 -10.10 1.89
N SER A 28 -17.11 -10.11 0.71
CA SER A 28 -16.92 -11.18 -0.28
C SER A 28 -15.52 -11.18 -0.89
N TYR A 29 -14.98 -9.99 -1.16
CA TYR A 29 -13.65 -9.81 -1.75
C TYR A 29 -12.54 -10.13 -0.74
N GLU A 30 -12.78 -9.85 0.55
CA GLU A 30 -11.91 -10.28 1.65
C GLU A 30 -11.72 -11.80 1.63
N TYR A 31 -12.84 -12.52 1.58
CA TYR A 31 -12.83 -13.98 1.56
C TYR A 31 -12.05 -14.51 0.35
N PHE A 32 -12.32 -13.96 -0.83
CA PHE A 32 -11.61 -14.30 -2.06
C PHE A 32 -10.09 -14.05 -1.94
N ALA A 33 -9.67 -12.86 -1.50
CA ALA A 33 -8.27 -12.48 -1.45
C ALA A 33 -7.48 -13.29 -0.41
N VAL A 34 -8.09 -13.60 0.73
CA VAL A 34 -7.51 -14.44 1.79
C VAL A 34 -7.40 -15.89 1.32
N LEU A 35 -8.43 -16.42 0.66
CA LEU A 35 -8.40 -17.78 0.12
C LEU A 35 -7.29 -17.92 -0.93
N ALA A 36 -7.21 -17.00 -1.88
CA ALA A 36 -6.16 -16.99 -2.89
C ALA A 36 -4.75 -16.92 -2.28
N ALA A 37 -4.56 -16.12 -1.23
CA ALA A 37 -3.29 -16.04 -0.52
C ALA A 37 -2.93 -17.37 0.16
N LYS A 38 -3.91 -18.06 0.76
CA LYS A 38 -3.70 -19.38 1.40
C LYS A 38 -3.32 -20.45 0.38
N GLU A 39 -4.01 -20.51 -0.76
CA GLU A 39 -3.72 -21.48 -1.83
C GLU A 39 -2.32 -21.28 -2.43
N LEU A 40 -1.86 -20.03 -2.50
CA LEU A 40 -0.50 -19.69 -2.95
C LEU A 40 0.56 -19.85 -1.85
N GLY A 41 0.18 -20.21 -0.63
CA GLY A 41 1.10 -20.34 0.51
C GLY A 41 1.67 -19.01 1.03
N ILE A 42 1.02 -17.88 0.73
CA ILE A 42 1.44 -16.55 1.17
C ILE A 42 1.02 -16.33 2.62
N SER A 43 1.95 -15.85 3.46
CA SER A 43 1.66 -15.55 4.86
C SER A 43 0.83 -14.27 5.00
N VAL A 44 -0.42 -14.41 5.46
CA VAL A 44 -1.31 -13.30 5.82
C VAL A 44 -1.04 -12.89 7.27
N GLU A 45 -0.56 -11.66 7.48
CA GLU A 45 -0.27 -11.13 8.82
C GLU A 45 -1.54 -10.75 9.57
N LYS A 46 -2.38 -9.93 8.94
CA LYS A 46 -3.65 -9.51 9.51
C LYS A 46 -4.61 -9.02 8.42
N VAL A 47 -5.88 -9.19 8.70
CA VAL A 47 -6.98 -8.57 7.97
C VAL A 47 -7.70 -7.66 8.95
N HIS A 48 -7.83 -6.38 8.62
CA HIS A 48 -8.55 -5.44 9.48
C HIS A 48 -9.38 -4.46 8.65
N LYS A 49 -10.47 -3.97 9.24
CA LYS A 49 -11.40 -3.03 8.62
C LYS A 49 -11.29 -1.69 9.33
N PRO A 50 -10.55 -0.71 8.78
CA PRO A 50 -10.51 0.64 9.34
C PRO A 50 -11.91 1.26 9.44
N PRO A 51 -12.10 2.26 10.33
CA PRO A 51 -13.39 2.94 10.45
C PRO A 51 -13.79 3.58 9.13
N LYS A 52 -15.06 3.39 8.74
CA LYS A 52 -15.62 3.96 7.52
C LYS A 52 -15.61 5.49 7.56
N LYS A 53 -15.43 6.11 6.40
CA LYS A 53 -15.56 7.56 6.24
C LYS A 53 -16.95 7.88 5.71
N ILE A 54 -17.63 8.84 6.34
CA ILE A 54 -18.94 9.33 5.92
C ILE A 54 -18.79 10.80 5.55
N GLU A 55 -19.00 11.11 4.28
CA GLU A 55 -18.96 12.48 3.76
C GLU A 55 -20.38 12.94 3.46
N ARG A 56 -20.79 14.08 4.05
CA ARG A 56 -22.15 14.62 3.91
C ARG A 56 -22.11 15.96 3.20
N LEU A 57 -22.94 16.12 2.19
CA LEU A 57 -23.09 17.34 1.41
C LEU A 57 -24.55 17.79 1.44
N THR A 58 -24.81 19.07 1.68
CA THR A 58 -26.18 19.59 1.71
C THR A 58 -26.36 20.63 0.61
N LEU A 59 -27.30 20.37 -0.29
CA LEU A 59 -27.62 21.24 -1.43
C LEU A 59 -29.04 21.77 -1.34
N LEU A 60 -29.34 22.83 -2.10
CA LEU A 60 -30.71 23.31 -2.26
C LEU A 60 -31.55 22.29 -3.03
N LYS A 61 -32.79 22.08 -2.59
CA LYS A 61 -33.73 21.22 -3.32
C LYS A 61 -34.27 21.91 -4.58
N SER A 62 -34.48 23.21 -4.50
CA SER A 62 -34.95 24.04 -5.62
C SER A 62 -33.76 24.61 -6.40
N VAL A 63 -33.94 24.75 -7.71
CA VAL A 63 -32.92 25.30 -8.61
C VAL A 63 -32.61 26.78 -8.31
N HIS A 64 -33.62 27.58 -7.92
CA HIS A 64 -33.46 29.04 -7.87
C HIS A 64 -33.90 29.71 -6.56
N ILE A 65 -35.10 29.43 -6.02
CA ILE A 65 -35.73 30.36 -5.04
C ILE A 65 -35.77 29.79 -3.60
N TYR A 66 -36.06 28.50 -3.42
CA TYR A 66 -36.41 27.99 -2.10
C TYR A 66 -35.21 27.55 -1.23
N LYS A 67 -34.63 28.49 -0.46
CA LYS A 67 -33.45 28.25 0.41
C LYS A 67 -33.70 27.39 1.65
N LYS A 68 -34.92 27.43 2.22
CA LYS A 68 -35.29 26.65 3.42
C LYS A 68 -35.37 25.15 3.16
N HIS A 69 -35.67 24.75 1.91
CA HIS A 69 -35.77 23.35 1.51
C HIS A 69 -34.42 22.84 1.01
N ARG A 70 -33.81 21.93 1.76
CA ARG A 70 -32.48 21.36 1.45
C ARG A 70 -32.55 19.85 1.29
N VAL A 71 -31.63 19.30 0.50
CA VAL A 71 -31.40 17.86 0.36
C VAL A 71 -30.03 17.54 0.92
N GLN A 72 -29.95 16.53 1.77
CA GLN A 72 -28.69 16.01 2.31
C GLN A 72 -28.31 14.76 1.52
N TYR A 73 -27.10 14.78 0.97
CA TYR A 73 -26.46 13.65 0.30
C TYR A 73 -25.37 13.09 1.21
N GLU A 74 -25.14 11.79 1.13
CA GLU A 74 -24.12 11.09 1.90
C GLU A 74 -23.36 10.12 1.02
N MET A 75 -22.03 10.15 1.10
CA MET A 75 -21.14 9.16 0.50
C MET A 75 -20.47 8.39 1.63
N ARG A 76 -20.59 7.05 1.59
CA ARG A 76 -20.00 6.15 2.58
C ARG A 76 -18.85 5.40 1.96
N THR A 77 -17.66 5.48 2.54
CA THR A 77 -16.50 4.72 2.09
C THR A 77 -16.09 3.75 3.18
N HIS A 78 -16.24 2.47 2.87
CA HIS A 78 -15.77 1.35 3.69
C HIS A 78 -14.35 0.99 3.29
N TYR A 79 -13.58 0.53 4.28
CA TYR A 79 -12.18 0.18 4.10
C TYR A 79 -11.94 -1.26 4.56
N MET A 80 -11.11 -1.95 3.80
CA MET A 80 -10.54 -3.24 4.15
C MET A 80 -9.03 -3.17 3.92
N CYS A 81 -8.25 -3.64 4.88
CA CYS A 81 -6.80 -3.71 4.78
C CYS A 81 -6.34 -5.15 4.97
N LEU A 82 -5.64 -5.68 3.97
CA LEU A 82 -5.01 -6.99 3.96
C LEU A 82 -3.50 -6.79 3.98
N GLU A 83 -2.83 -7.33 5.00
CA GLU A 83 -1.37 -7.27 5.12
C GLU A 83 -0.74 -8.65 4.90
N LEU A 84 0.17 -8.72 3.94
CA LEU A 84 0.92 -9.92 3.58
C LEU A 84 2.39 -9.75 3.94
N LYS A 85 3.04 -10.84 4.37
CA LYS A 85 4.44 -10.89 4.80
C LYS A 85 5.28 -11.79 3.90
N TYR A 86 6.57 -11.50 3.86
CA TYR A 86 7.61 -12.35 3.25
C TYR A 86 7.30 -12.72 1.80
N LEU A 87 7.33 -11.72 0.91
CA LEU A 87 7.02 -11.90 -0.50
C LEU A 87 8.23 -11.62 -1.38
N THR A 88 8.38 -12.40 -2.44
CA THR A 88 9.29 -12.06 -3.54
C THR A 88 8.60 -11.20 -4.59
N SER A 89 9.38 -10.58 -5.47
CA SER A 89 8.84 -9.72 -6.53
C SER A 89 7.92 -10.46 -7.49
N SER A 90 8.34 -11.64 -7.94
CA SER A 90 7.58 -12.52 -8.84
C SER A 90 6.27 -12.96 -8.20
N THR A 91 6.33 -13.47 -6.97
CA THR A 91 5.14 -13.93 -6.23
C THR A 91 4.14 -12.78 -6.00
N ALA A 92 4.65 -11.60 -5.59
CA ALA A 92 3.81 -10.42 -5.41
C ALA A 92 3.18 -9.97 -6.73
N ALA A 93 3.90 -10.02 -7.85
CA ALA A 93 3.37 -9.65 -9.16
C ALA A 93 2.23 -10.58 -9.60
N VAL A 94 2.41 -11.89 -9.49
CA VAL A 94 1.38 -12.89 -9.84
C VAL A 94 0.14 -12.73 -8.95
N TYR A 95 0.34 -12.59 -7.63
CA TYR A 95 -0.77 -12.37 -6.71
C TYR A 95 -1.53 -11.08 -7.01
N LEU A 96 -0.80 -9.97 -7.23
CA LEU A 96 -1.41 -8.69 -7.57
C LEU A 96 -2.15 -8.74 -8.90
N GLU A 97 -1.61 -9.43 -9.92
CA GLU A 97 -2.28 -9.63 -11.21
C GLU A 97 -3.63 -10.34 -11.03
N TYR A 98 -3.65 -11.44 -10.26
CA TYR A 98 -4.87 -12.19 -10.00
C TYR A 98 -5.91 -11.38 -9.21
N VAL A 99 -5.46 -10.66 -8.19
CA VAL A 99 -6.32 -9.82 -7.33
C VAL A 99 -6.86 -8.63 -8.12
N GLN A 100 -6.02 -7.92 -8.88
CA GLN A 100 -6.44 -6.75 -9.67
C GLN A 100 -7.42 -7.11 -10.77
N ARG A 101 -7.24 -8.25 -11.44
CA ARG A 101 -8.15 -8.70 -12.51
C ARG A 101 -9.55 -9.02 -12.00
N ASN A 102 -9.66 -9.49 -10.76
CA ASN A 102 -10.92 -9.85 -10.14
C ASN A 102 -11.46 -8.73 -9.21
N LEU A 103 -10.95 -7.51 -9.34
CA LEU A 103 -11.42 -6.39 -8.53
C LEU A 103 -12.85 -5.99 -8.95
N PRO A 104 -13.83 -5.98 -8.03
CA PRO A 104 -15.21 -5.62 -8.37
C PRO A 104 -15.35 -4.16 -8.81
N GLU A 105 -16.39 -3.88 -9.59
CA GLU A 105 -16.73 -2.51 -9.99
C GLU A 105 -17.09 -1.64 -8.77
N GLY A 106 -16.73 -0.36 -8.82
CA GLY A 106 -16.96 0.56 -7.71
C GLY A 106 -16.09 0.31 -6.47
N VAL A 107 -15.09 -0.58 -6.58
CA VAL A 107 -14.07 -0.82 -5.56
C VAL A 107 -12.72 -0.32 -6.08
N ALA A 108 -12.00 0.43 -5.24
CA ALA A 108 -10.65 0.91 -5.53
C ALA A 108 -9.63 0.22 -4.65
N MET A 109 -8.44 -0.03 -5.18
CA MET A 109 -7.34 -0.67 -4.45
C MET A 109 -6.09 0.20 -4.42
N GLU A 110 -5.50 0.34 -3.24
CA GLU A 110 -4.23 1.01 -2.98
C GLU A 110 -3.21 -0.02 -2.49
N VAL A 111 -2.06 -0.09 -3.17
CA VAL A 111 -1.02 -1.10 -2.89
C VAL A 111 0.21 -0.40 -2.34
N LYS A 112 0.60 -0.74 -1.10
CA LYS A 112 1.85 -0.25 -0.49
C LYS A 112 2.85 -1.39 -0.41
N LYS A 113 4.00 -1.22 -1.07
CA LYS A 113 5.09 -2.20 -1.14
C LYS A 113 6.25 -1.76 -0.24
N THR A 114 6.55 -2.49 0.82
CA THR A 114 7.72 -2.24 1.67
C THR A 114 8.88 -3.12 1.21
N LYS A 115 9.79 -2.55 0.40
CA LYS A 115 11.00 -3.24 -0.09
C LYS A 115 12.02 -3.48 1.02
N ILE A 116 12.76 -4.57 0.91
CA ILE A 116 13.95 -4.84 1.71
C ILE A 116 15.15 -4.50 0.84
N GLU A 117 15.98 -3.57 1.30
CA GLU A 117 17.21 -3.16 0.62
C GLU A 117 18.39 -3.35 1.56
N LYS A 118 19.58 -3.56 0.98
CA LYS A 118 20.84 -3.60 1.72
C LYS A 118 21.33 -2.17 1.95
N ILE A 119 22.20 -2.00 2.94
CA ILE A 119 22.87 -0.72 3.16
C ILE A 119 23.71 -0.41 1.92
N PRO A 120 23.57 0.80 1.33
CA PRO A 120 24.32 1.17 0.14
C PRO A 120 25.82 1.28 0.46
N GLU A 121 26.65 1.00 -0.54
CA GLU A 121 28.11 0.85 -0.38
C GLU A 121 28.78 2.05 0.29
N HIS A 122 28.40 3.27 -0.11
CA HIS A 122 28.97 4.51 0.42
C HIS A 122 28.60 4.84 1.88
N ILE A 123 27.70 4.08 2.50
CA ILE A 123 27.36 4.21 3.93
C ILE A 123 28.07 3.12 4.76
N GLN A 124 28.56 2.05 4.11
CA GLN A 124 29.19 0.94 4.83
C GLN A 124 30.48 1.39 5.52
N GLU A 125 31.27 2.22 4.83
CA GLU A 125 32.50 2.78 5.38
C GLU A 125 32.43 4.31 5.38
N PRO A 126 32.76 4.95 6.51
CA PRO A 126 32.81 6.39 6.58
C PRO A 126 33.98 6.96 5.77
N VAL A 127 33.71 8.03 5.02
CA VAL A 127 34.73 8.69 4.19
C VAL A 127 35.83 9.37 5.02
N TRP A 128 35.55 9.72 6.29
CA TRP A 128 36.49 10.46 7.15
C TRP A 128 37.78 9.69 7.49
N ASP A 129 37.78 8.37 7.43
CA ASP A 129 38.98 7.56 7.67
C ASP A 129 39.96 7.59 6.49
N THR A 130 39.50 8.04 5.32
CA THR A 130 40.32 8.17 4.10
C THR A 130 40.80 9.59 3.81
N LEU A 131 40.40 10.56 4.64
CA LEU A 131 40.87 11.94 4.50
C LEU A 131 42.33 12.02 4.96
N PRO A 132 43.23 12.62 4.16
CA PRO A 132 44.59 12.88 4.62
C PRO A 132 44.53 13.77 5.87
N GLN A 133 45.24 13.36 6.93
CA GLN A 133 45.46 14.24 8.08
C GLN A 133 46.15 15.50 7.55
N VAL A 134 45.48 16.64 7.64
CA VAL A 134 46.08 17.93 7.33
C VAL A 134 47.20 18.12 8.35
N GLU A 135 48.45 17.96 7.92
CA GLU A 135 49.61 18.34 8.72
C GLU A 135 49.53 19.85 8.97
N GLU A 136 49.00 20.23 10.13
CA GLU A 136 49.16 21.58 10.69
C GLU A 136 50.64 21.79 10.98
N ASN A 137 51.40 22.18 9.96
CA ASN A 137 52.75 22.67 10.15
C ASN A 137 52.69 23.96 10.96
N GLU A 138 53.07 23.86 12.24
CA GLU A 138 53.32 24.98 13.15
C GLU A 138 54.20 26.03 12.45
N VAL A 139 53.62 27.18 12.09
CA VAL A 139 54.38 28.38 11.75
C VAL A 139 54.97 28.91 13.06
N LYS A 140 56.13 28.37 13.48
CA LYS A 140 56.95 28.97 14.54
C LYS A 140 57.49 30.31 14.02
N SER A 141 56.95 31.39 14.58
CA SER A 141 57.47 32.76 14.47
C SER A 141 58.42 33.05 15.63
#